data_AF-A0A7K8US22-F1
#
_entry.id   AF-A0A7K8US22-F1
#
_cell.length_a   1.000
_cell.length_b   1.000
_cell.length_c   1.000
_cell.angle_alpha   90.00
_cell.angle_beta   90.00
_cell.angle_gamma   90.00
#
_symmetry.space_group_name_H-M   'P 1'
#
loop_
_entity.id
_entity.type
_entity.pdbx_description
1 polymer ?
#
loop_
_entity_poly.entity_id
_entity_poly.type
_entity_poly.pdbx_seq_one_letter_code
_entity_poly.pdbx_strand_id
1 'polypeptide(L)'
;SPAGSLVDAMSQKHLQINQTFEELRLITQDSENELKKLQQTQEYFIIQYQENMRLQAQFSQLSQLGPQERLSRETTLQQKKASLEAWLHREAQTLQQYRVDLAEKHQKTLQLLRKQQTTILDDELIQWKRRQQLAGNGGPPEGTLDVLQTWCEKLAEIIWQNRQQIRRAEHLCQQLPIPGPVEEMLSELNGTITDIISALVTSCTQRLCCLTSATRLEAGALIFWGFQQENLPGRNYTFWQWFDGVMEVLKKHLKPHWNDGAILGFVNKQQAHDLLINKPDGTFLLRFSDSEIGGITIAWKFDSSERMFWNLMPFTTRDFSIRSLADRLGDLSYLIYVFPDRPKDEVFSKYYTPVLCESTPAKAVDGYVKPQIKQVVPEFVSASGDSAPGGATYMDQAPSPAVCSQPHYNMYTQNPDAVLDPEGDFDLDDTMDVARHVEELLRRPVDSQWIPHAQS
;
A
#
# COMPACT_ATOMS: atom_id res chain seq x y z
N SER A 1 -2.04 -2.63 -27.72
CA SER A 1 -2.82 -1.89 -26.71
C SER A 1 -1.92 -1.32 -25.63
N PRO A 2 -2.13 -0.08 -25.18
CA PRO A 2 -1.32 0.57 -24.12
C PRO A 2 -1.30 -0.20 -22.80
N ALA A 3 -2.36 -0.96 -22.51
CA ALA A 3 -2.45 -1.83 -21.34
C ALA A 3 -1.45 -3.01 -21.38
N GLY A 4 -1.06 -3.50 -22.57
CA GLY A 4 -0.10 -4.59 -22.70
C GLY A 4 1.32 -4.16 -22.33
N SER A 5 1.76 -2.98 -22.78
CA SER A 5 3.12 -2.51 -22.47
C SER A 5 3.31 -2.12 -21.01
N LEU A 6 2.23 -1.73 -20.31
CA LEU A 6 2.29 -1.39 -18.89
C LEU A 6 2.42 -2.65 -18.02
N VAL A 7 1.74 -3.74 -18.39
CA VAL A 7 1.84 -5.04 -17.69
C VAL A 7 3.22 -5.65 -17.89
N ASP A 8 3.78 -5.56 -19.11
CA ASP A 8 5.14 -6.01 -19.40
C ASP A 8 6.20 -5.21 -18.63
N ALA A 9 6.04 -3.89 -18.51
CA ALA A 9 6.94 -3.04 -17.73
C ALA A 9 6.89 -3.33 -16.21
N MET A 10 5.69 -3.58 -15.66
CA MET A 10 5.54 -3.99 -14.25
C MET A 10 6.20 -5.35 -13.98
N SER A 11 6.03 -6.31 -14.90
CA SER A 11 6.66 -7.63 -14.80
C SER A 11 8.20 -7.54 -14.85
N GLN A 12 8.75 -6.69 -15.71
CA GLN A 12 10.19 -6.43 -15.77
C GLN A 12 10.74 -5.80 -14.47
N LYS A 13 10.04 -4.83 -13.89
CA LYS A 13 10.47 -4.22 -12.62
C LYS A 13 10.44 -5.22 -11.47
N HIS A 14 9.42 -6.08 -11.41
CA HIS A 14 9.34 -7.17 -10.43
C HIS A 14 10.51 -8.15 -10.59
N LEU A 15 10.88 -8.50 -11.81
CA LEU A 15 12.03 -9.37 -12.08
C LEU A 15 13.34 -8.72 -11.59
N GLN A 16 13.53 -7.43 -11.89
CA GLN A 16 14.72 -6.69 -11.47
C GLN A 16 14.83 -6.61 -9.94
N ILE A 17 13.73 -6.35 -9.24
CA ILE A 17 13.67 -6.37 -7.76
C ILE A 17 14.11 -7.72 -7.22
N ASN A 18 13.62 -8.82 -7.79
CA ASN A 18 13.97 -10.17 -7.36
C ASN A 18 15.44 -10.53 -7.69
N GLN A 19 16.00 -10.03 -8.78
CA GLN A 19 17.42 -10.20 -9.11
C GLN A 19 18.30 -9.51 -8.07
N THR A 20 17.99 -8.26 -7.69
CA THR A 20 18.73 -7.55 -6.64
C THR A 20 18.62 -8.26 -5.29
N PHE A 21 17.47 -8.85 -4.97
CA PHE A 21 17.33 -9.67 -3.75
C PHE A 21 18.25 -10.89 -3.77
N GLU A 22 18.38 -11.57 -4.91
CA GLU A 22 19.26 -12.72 -5.02
C GLU A 22 20.74 -12.32 -4.92
N GLU A 23 21.12 -11.19 -5.52
CA GLU A 23 22.44 -10.59 -5.37
C GLU A 23 22.74 -10.27 -3.89
N LEU A 24 21.82 -9.57 -3.20
CA LEU A 24 21.95 -9.26 -1.78
C LEU A 24 22.07 -10.52 -0.92
N ARG A 25 21.30 -11.57 -1.25
CA ARG A 25 21.36 -12.87 -0.55
C ARG A 25 22.73 -13.53 -0.71
N LEU A 26 23.27 -13.55 -1.93
CA LEU A 26 24.59 -14.13 -2.20
C LEU A 26 25.71 -13.35 -1.51
N ILE A 27 25.69 -12.01 -1.57
CA ILE A 27 26.71 -11.18 -0.91
C ILE A 27 26.66 -11.35 0.62
N THR A 28 25.46 -11.41 1.20
CA THR A 28 25.26 -11.62 2.65
C THR A 28 25.72 -13.00 3.11
N GLN A 29 25.53 -14.02 2.27
CA GLN A 29 26.02 -15.37 2.54
C GLN A 29 27.55 -15.44 2.46
N ASP A 30 28.15 -14.71 1.53
CA ASP A 30 29.60 -14.66 1.34
C ASP A 30 30.29 -13.90 2.48
N SER A 31 29.72 -12.78 2.96
CA SER A 31 30.22 -12.08 4.15
C SER A 31 30.12 -12.92 5.42
N GLU A 32 29.09 -13.77 5.57
CA GLU A 32 29.02 -14.74 6.68
C GLU A 32 30.18 -15.74 6.64
N ASN A 33 30.55 -16.21 5.45
CA ASN A 33 31.65 -17.16 5.28
C ASN A 33 33.00 -16.51 5.62
N GLU A 34 33.22 -15.27 5.19
CA GLU A 34 34.40 -14.48 5.55
C GLU A 34 34.47 -14.20 7.05
N LEU A 35 33.35 -13.86 7.69
CA LEU A 35 33.26 -13.66 9.13
C LEU A 35 33.63 -14.93 9.90
N LYS A 36 33.13 -16.10 9.48
CA LYS A 36 33.51 -17.39 10.09
C LYS A 36 35.00 -17.68 9.93
N LYS A 37 35.56 -17.42 8.75
CA LYS A 37 36.99 -17.59 8.50
C LYS A 37 37.82 -16.64 9.38
N LEU A 38 37.42 -15.37 9.48
CA LEU A 38 38.07 -14.37 10.33
C LEU A 38 38.06 -14.80 11.79
N GLN A 39 36.91 -15.29 12.29
CA GLN A 39 36.79 -15.83 13.64
C GLN A 39 37.78 -16.99 13.88
N GLN A 40 37.85 -17.97 12.97
CA GLN A 40 38.78 -19.09 13.09
C GLN A 40 40.25 -18.64 13.08
N THR A 41 40.60 -17.68 12.22
CA THR A 41 41.96 -17.09 12.18
C THR A 41 42.29 -16.37 13.49
N GLN A 42 41.33 -15.63 14.06
CA GLN A 42 41.50 -14.94 15.34
C GLN A 42 41.67 -15.92 16.50
N GLU A 43 40.87 -16.98 16.57
CA GLU A 43 41.00 -18.04 17.59
C GLU A 43 42.38 -18.71 17.52
N TYR A 44 42.86 -19.02 16.31
CA TYR A 44 44.20 -19.58 16.11
C TYR A 44 45.31 -18.61 16.54
N PHE A 45 45.17 -17.33 16.19
CA PHE A 45 46.10 -16.28 16.61
C PHE A 45 46.21 -16.19 18.14
N ILE A 46 45.08 -16.21 18.85
CA ILE A 46 45.05 -16.14 20.31
C ILE A 46 45.81 -17.32 20.94
N ILE A 47 45.65 -18.53 20.38
CA ILE A 47 46.39 -19.73 20.84
C ILE A 47 47.91 -19.56 20.65
N GLN A 48 48.33 -19.08 19.48
CA GLN A 48 49.75 -18.85 19.20
C GLN A 48 50.33 -17.74 20.08
N TYR A 49 49.53 -16.72 20.39
CA TYR A 49 49.90 -15.65 21.29
C TYR A 49 50.10 -16.16 22.73
N GLN A 50 49.22 -17.02 23.23
CA GLN A 50 49.39 -17.69 24.52
C GLN A 50 50.65 -18.58 24.57
N GLU A 51 50.97 -19.27 23.46
CA GLU A 51 52.22 -20.02 23.35
C GLU A 51 53.46 -19.12 23.44
N ASN A 52 53.42 -17.92 22.85
CA ASN A 52 54.48 -16.92 23.00
C ASN A 52 54.67 -16.53 24.47
N MET A 53 53.57 -16.33 25.20
CA MET A 53 53.62 -16.03 26.63
C MET A 53 54.18 -17.18 27.45
N ARG A 54 53.84 -18.43 27.09
CA ARG A 54 54.42 -19.62 27.71
C ARG A 54 55.93 -19.72 27.46
N LEU A 55 56.40 -19.42 26.25
CA LEU A 55 57.83 -19.36 25.94
C LEU A 55 58.53 -18.26 26.75
N GLN A 56 57.90 -17.11 26.93
CA GLN A 56 58.43 -16.03 27.76
C GLN A 56 58.56 -16.43 29.24
N ALA A 57 57.61 -17.19 29.78
CA ALA A 57 57.71 -17.73 31.13
C ALA A 57 58.86 -18.77 31.27
N GLN A 58 59.15 -19.55 30.22
CA GLN A 58 60.29 -20.48 30.21
C GLN A 58 61.64 -19.75 30.30
N PHE A 59 61.76 -18.53 29.76
CA PHE A 59 62.97 -17.73 29.93
C PHE A 59 63.26 -17.41 31.40
N SER A 60 62.25 -17.11 32.20
CA SER A 60 62.41 -16.85 33.63
C SER A 60 62.94 -18.08 34.39
N GLN A 61 62.64 -19.30 33.90
CA GLN A 61 63.07 -20.56 34.50
C GLN A 61 64.52 -20.96 34.14
N LEU A 62 65.13 -20.34 33.13
CA LEU A 62 66.52 -20.61 32.71
C LEU A 62 67.56 -20.32 33.82
N SER A 63 67.20 -19.46 34.78
CA SER A 63 68.02 -19.12 35.95
C SER A 63 68.36 -20.33 36.83
N GLN A 64 67.60 -21.43 36.75
CA GLN A 64 67.79 -22.64 37.56
C GLN A 64 68.74 -23.69 36.94
N LEU A 65 69.16 -23.50 35.69
CA LEU A 65 70.01 -24.47 34.96
C LEU A 65 71.51 -24.18 35.09
N GLY A 66 72.36 -25.19 34.87
CA GLY A 66 73.82 -25.04 34.83
C GLY A 66 74.30 -24.19 33.64
N PRO A 67 75.51 -23.58 33.68
CA PRO A 67 75.95 -22.56 32.72
C PRO A 67 75.98 -23.00 31.25
N GLN A 68 76.46 -24.21 30.95
CA GLN A 68 76.51 -24.71 29.57
C GLN A 68 75.13 -25.10 29.02
N GLU A 69 74.32 -25.79 29.81
CA GLU A 69 72.96 -26.17 29.41
C GLU A 69 72.07 -24.94 29.22
N ARG A 70 72.22 -23.94 30.08
CA ARG A 70 71.53 -22.65 30.00
C ARG A 70 71.79 -21.97 28.66
N LEU A 71 73.05 -21.83 28.26
CA LEU A 71 73.41 -21.13 27.01
C LEU A 71 72.79 -21.79 25.77
N SER A 72 72.82 -23.12 25.69
CA SER A 72 72.24 -23.86 24.56
C SER A 72 70.71 -23.76 24.49
N ARG A 73 70.05 -23.83 25.67
CA ARG A 73 68.60 -23.80 25.79
C ARG A 73 68.05 -22.38 25.59
N GLU A 74 68.77 -21.38 26.07
CA GLU A 74 68.50 -19.96 25.83
C GLU A 74 68.54 -19.64 24.34
N THR A 75 69.62 -20.04 23.63
CA THR A 75 69.75 -19.82 22.18
C THR A 75 68.58 -20.45 21.41
N THR A 76 68.19 -21.68 21.76
CA THR A 76 67.09 -22.40 21.12
C THR A 76 65.73 -21.75 21.39
N LEU A 77 65.47 -21.33 22.63
CA LEU A 77 64.23 -20.64 23.00
C LEU A 77 64.14 -19.26 22.34
N GLN A 78 65.27 -18.57 22.18
CA GLN A 78 65.33 -17.24 21.58
C GLN A 78 65.04 -17.31 20.07
N GLN A 79 65.55 -18.32 19.37
CA GLN A 79 65.19 -18.57 17.98
C GLN A 79 63.70 -18.90 17.81
N LYS A 80 63.15 -19.78 18.66
CA LYS A 80 61.71 -20.11 18.64
C LYS A 80 60.83 -18.89 18.91
N LYS A 81 61.21 -18.08 19.90
CA LYS A 81 60.50 -16.85 20.25
C LYS A 81 60.52 -15.84 19.10
N ALA A 82 61.68 -15.56 18.51
CA ALA A 82 61.81 -14.63 17.39
C ALA A 82 60.98 -15.08 16.17
N SER A 83 60.98 -16.39 15.86
CA SER A 83 60.15 -16.94 14.79
C SER A 83 58.65 -16.77 15.06
N LEU A 84 58.21 -16.97 16.30
CA LEU A 84 56.81 -16.85 16.68
C LEU A 84 56.36 -15.38 16.74
N GLU A 85 57.20 -14.47 17.23
CA GLU A 85 56.93 -13.01 17.22
C GLU A 85 56.82 -12.47 15.80
N ALA A 86 57.71 -12.89 14.89
CA ALA A 86 57.61 -12.51 13.48
C ALA A 86 56.31 -13.02 12.83
N TRP A 87 55.89 -14.24 13.18
CA TRP A 87 54.62 -14.79 12.73
C TRP A 87 53.43 -14.01 13.31
N LEU A 88 53.41 -13.72 14.61
CA LEU A 88 52.35 -12.94 15.27
C LEU A 88 52.20 -11.55 14.66
N HIS A 89 53.30 -10.84 14.38
CA HIS A 89 53.22 -9.53 13.72
C HIS A 89 52.59 -9.61 12.33
N ARG A 90 52.98 -10.61 11.52
CA ARG A 90 52.42 -10.81 10.19
C ARG A 90 50.94 -11.21 10.24
N GLU A 91 50.58 -12.08 11.17
CA GLU A 91 49.22 -12.56 11.31
C GLU A 91 48.29 -11.47 11.84
N ALA A 92 48.76 -10.60 12.75
CA ALA A 92 48.02 -9.43 13.21
C ALA A 92 47.69 -8.46 12.06
N GLN A 93 48.65 -8.21 11.15
CA GLN A 93 48.41 -7.41 9.95
C GLN A 93 47.39 -8.09 9.01
N THR A 94 47.46 -9.40 8.87
CA THR A 94 46.52 -10.19 8.04
C THR A 94 45.10 -10.15 8.62
N LEU A 95 44.95 -10.31 9.94
CA LEU A 95 43.68 -10.16 10.64
C LEU A 95 43.10 -8.76 10.47
N GLN A 96 43.93 -7.73 10.60
CA GLN A 96 43.49 -6.35 10.39
C GLN A 96 43.01 -6.11 8.95
N GLN A 97 43.69 -6.67 7.96
CA GLN A 97 43.25 -6.59 6.56
C GLN A 97 41.89 -7.27 6.37
N TYR A 98 41.71 -8.50 6.87
CA TYR A 98 40.42 -9.20 6.79
C TYR A 98 39.29 -8.44 7.49
N ARG A 99 39.57 -7.77 8.61
CA ARG A 99 38.62 -6.92 9.31
C ARG A 99 38.17 -5.72 8.45
N VAL A 100 39.11 -5.05 7.80
CA VAL A 100 38.82 -3.91 6.89
C VAL A 100 38.05 -4.39 5.66
N ASP A 101 38.51 -5.47 5.01
CA ASP A 101 37.85 -6.03 3.82
C ASP A 101 36.39 -6.42 4.11
N LEU A 102 36.14 -7.06 5.26
CA LEU A 102 34.80 -7.42 5.70
C LEU A 102 33.93 -6.19 5.97
N ALA A 103 34.49 -5.15 6.60
CA ALA A 103 33.77 -3.89 6.85
C ALA A 103 33.43 -3.16 5.55
N GLU A 104 34.35 -3.07 4.59
CA GLU A 104 34.08 -2.49 3.26
C GLU A 104 33.00 -3.29 2.51
N LYS A 105 33.02 -4.61 2.63
CA LYS A 105 32.01 -5.47 2.02
C LYS A 105 30.64 -5.21 2.62
N HIS A 106 30.52 -5.12 3.95
CA HIS A 106 29.29 -4.70 4.60
C HIS A 106 28.83 -3.32 4.16
N GLN A 107 29.75 -2.36 4.00
CA GLN A 107 29.41 -1.02 3.51
C GLN A 107 28.75 -1.08 2.13
N LYS A 108 29.32 -1.83 1.18
CA LYS A 108 28.76 -2.04 -0.16
C LYS A 108 27.39 -2.75 -0.10
N THR A 109 27.26 -3.77 0.74
CA THR A 109 25.98 -4.48 0.95
C THR A 109 24.90 -3.54 1.47
N LEU A 110 25.20 -2.71 2.48
CA LEU A 110 24.25 -1.76 3.05
C LEU A 110 23.86 -0.67 2.06
N GLN A 111 24.77 -0.20 1.21
CA GLN A 111 24.45 0.74 0.14
C GLN A 111 23.46 0.15 -0.87
N LEU A 112 23.71 -1.08 -1.35
CA LEU A 112 22.80 -1.77 -2.26
C LEU A 112 21.45 -2.02 -1.60
N LEU A 113 21.47 -2.40 -0.32
CA LEU A 113 20.27 -2.66 0.46
C LEU A 113 19.43 -1.39 0.68
N ARG A 114 20.08 -0.23 0.93
CA ARG A 114 19.41 1.08 1.01
C ARG A 114 18.71 1.42 -0.30
N LYS A 115 19.39 1.22 -1.44
CA LYS A 115 18.80 1.43 -2.77
C LYS A 115 17.59 0.54 -3.01
N GLN A 116 17.70 -0.73 -2.63
CA GLN A 116 16.62 -1.70 -2.76
C GLN A 116 15.43 -1.35 -1.84
N GLN A 117 15.70 -0.90 -0.61
CA GLN A 117 14.71 -0.40 0.33
C GLN A 117 13.95 0.80 -0.24
N THR A 118 14.64 1.83 -0.75
CA THR A 118 14.02 3.00 -1.38
C THR A 118 13.14 2.59 -2.56
N THR A 119 13.59 1.68 -3.42
CA THR A 119 12.78 1.20 -4.54
C THR A 119 11.47 0.54 -4.07
N ILE A 120 11.51 -0.22 -2.98
CA ILE A 120 10.32 -0.92 -2.48
C ILE A 120 9.39 0.03 -1.69
N LEU A 121 9.95 0.87 -0.81
CA LEU A 121 9.18 1.71 0.11
C LEU A 121 8.73 3.03 -0.52
N ASP A 122 9.58 3.66 -1.33
CA ASP A 122 9.32 5.00 -1.86
C ASP A 122 8.70 4.95 -3.27
N ASP A 123 8.91 3.88 -4.04
CA ASP A 123 8.21 3.70 -5.31
C ASP A 123 7.03 2.73 -5.19
N GLU A 124 7.29 1.44 -4.97
CA GLU A 124 6.27 0.40 -5.13
C GLU A 124 5.14 0.51 -4.10
N LEU A 125 5.50 0.79 -2.85
CA LEU A 125 4.53 0.99 -1.79
C LEU A 125 3.72 2.28 -2.00
N ILE A 126 4.35 3.38 -2.42
CA ILE A 126 3.65 4.64 -2.74
C ILE A 126 2.70 4.45 -3.92
N GLN A 127 3.13 3.74 -4.98
CA GLN A 127 2.29 3.42 -6.13
C GLN A 127 1.09 2.55 -5.75
N TRP A 128 1.30 1.55 -4.90
CA TRP A 128 0.19 0.73 -4.38
C TRP A 128 -0.80 1.58 -3.57
N LYS A 129 -0.32 2.47 -2.68
CA LYS A 129 -1.17 3.41 -1.93
C LYS A 129 -1.97 4.32 -2.87
N ARG A 130 -1.35 4.78 -3.97
CA ARG A 130 -2.05 5.59 -4.98
C ARG A 130 -3.13 4.79 -5.71
N ARG A 131 -2.86 3.52 -6.07
CA ARG A 131 -3.87 2.63 -6.66
C ARG A 131 -5.05 2.43 -5.72
N GLN A 132 -4.80 2.22 -4.42
CA GLN A 132 -5.85 2.10 -3.41
C GLN A 132 -6.71 3.37 -3.31
N GLN A 133 -6.09 4.56 -3.31
CA GLN A 133 -6.82 5.84 -3.31
C GLN A 133 -7.73 5.98 -4.54
N LEU A 134 -7.26 5.54 -5.71
CA LEU A 134 -8.04 5.57 -6.96
C LEU A 134 -9.17 4.53 -6.96
N ALA A 135 -8.93 3.34 -6.41
CA ALA A 135 -9.95 2.30 -6.24
C ALA A 135 -11.11 2.77 -5.35
N GLY A 136 -10.80 3.55 -4.31
CA GLY A 136 -11.82 4.23 -3.48
C GLY A 136 -12.77 5.16 -4.27
N ASN A 137 -12.33 5.67 -5.41
CA ASN A 137 -13.14 6.50 -6.33
C ASN A 137 -13.79 5.69 -7.46
N GLY A 138 -13.81 4.35 -7.37
CA GLY A 138 -14.32 3.47 -8.43
C GLY A 138 -13.32 3.19 -9.56
N GLY A 139 -12.04 3.49 -9.35
CA GLY A 139 -10.95 3.05 -10.21
C GLY A 139 -10.74 1.53 -10.16
N PRO A 140 -9.81 0.99 -10.97
CA PRO A 140 -9.48 -0.43 -10.94
C PRO A 140 -8.97 -0.86 -9.56
N PRO A 141 -9.26 -2.08 -9.10
CA PRO A 141 -8.83 -2.58 -7.80
C PRO A 141 -7.31 -2.60 -7.69
N GLU A 142 -6.80 -2.33 -6.49
CA GLU A 142 -5.39 -2.14 -6.16
C GLU A 142 -4.51 -3.40 -6.26
N GLY A 143 -5.13 -4.58 -6.28
CA GLY A 143 -4.45 -5.88 -6.24
C GLY A 143 -4.07 -6.32 -4.81
N THR A 144 -3.52 -7.52 -4.65
CA THR A 144 -3.13 -8.04 -3.32
C THR A 144 -1.83 -7.42 -2.81
N LEU A 145 -1.69 -7.32 -1.49
CA LEU A 145 -0.50 -6.79 -0.82
C LEU A 145 0.63 -7.85 -0.73
N ASP A 146 0.35 -9.11 -1.07
CA ASP A 146 1.22 -10.26 -0.80
C ASP A 146 2.63 -10.09 -1.36
N VAL A 147 2.75 -9.54 -2.58
CA VAL A 147 4.06 -9.33 -3.23
C VAL A 147 4.90 -8.32 -2.45
N LEU A 148 4.30 -7.19 -2.04
CA LEU A 148 4.97 -6.18 -1.21
C LEU A 148 5.30 -6.72 0.18
N GLN A 149 4.43 -7.56 0.75
CA GLN A 149 4.71 -8.23 2.01
C GLN A 149 5.94 -9.13 1.89
N THR A 150 5.99 -10.01 0.89
CA THR A 150 7.14 -10.89 0.64
C THR A 150 8.43 -10.09 0.43
N TRP A 151 8.39 -8.97 -0.29
CA TRP A 151 9.58 -8.13 -0.45
C TRP A 151 10.03 -7.47 0.85
N CYS A 152 9.10 -6.97 1.68
CA CYS A 152 9.42 -6.43 2.99
C CYS A 152 9.99 -7.49 3.94
N GLU A 153 9.46 -8.71 3.92
CA GLU A 153 9.97 -9.85 4.71
C GLU A 153 11.40 -10.22 4.30
N LYS A 154 11.65 -10.34 2.98
CA LYS A 154 13.00 -10.58 2.44
C LYS A 154 13.98 -9.46 2.80
N LEU A 155 13.56 -8.20 2.71
CA LEU A 155 14.38 -7.07 3.15
C LEU A 155 14.71 -7.19 4.64
N ALA A 156 13.71 -7.41 5.49
CA ALA A 156 13.87 -7.51 6.93
C ALA A 156 14.85 -8.63 7.32
N GLU A 157 14.72 -9.80 6.68
CA GLU A 157 15.61 -10.94 6.90
C GLU A 157 17.07 -10.60 6.55
N ILE A 158 17.33 -10.05 5.35
CA ILE A 158 18.68 -9.72 4.91
C ILE A 158 19.29 -8.60 5.76
N ILE A 159 18.51 -7.57 6.12
CA ILE A 159 18.94 -6.50 7.03
C ILE A 159 19.34 -7.10 8.38
N TRP A 160 18.49 -7.97 8.94
CA TRP A 160 18.74 -8.55 10.23
C TRP A 160 19.98 -9.43 10.23
N GLN A 161 20.18 -10.27 9.21
CA GLN A 161 21.38 -11.09 9.05
C GLN A 161 22.65 -10.22 9.01
N ASN A 162 22.67 -9.14 8.22
CA ASN A 162 23.80 -8.22 8.18
C ASN A 162 24.05 -7.54 9.53
N ARG A 163 22.99 -7.19 10.29
CA ARG A 163 23.13 -6.64 11.65
C ARG A 163 23.81 -7.60 12.60
N GLN A 164 23.43 -8.88 12.55
CA GLN A 164 24.06 -9.90 13.39
C GLN A 164 25.52 -10.11 13.02
N GLN A 165 25.85 -10.11 11.72
CA GLN A 165 27.24 -10.20 11.25
C GLN A 165 28.09 -9.03 11.74
N ILE A 166 27.61 -7.79 11.60
CA ILE A 166 28.33 -6.58 12.08
C ILE A 166 28.54 -6.63 13.60
N ARG A 167 27.52 -7.02 14.38
CA ARG A 167 27.66 -7.18 15.85
C ARG A 167 28.65 -8.25 16.24
N ARG A 168 28.71 -9.37 15.51
CA ARG A 168 29.72 -10.41 15.73
C ARG A 168 31.12 -9.93 15.37
N ALA A 169 31.27 -9.17 14.28
CA ALA A 169 32.55 -8.55 13.92
C ALA A 169 33.03 -7.56 15.01
N GLU A 170 32.11 -6.75 15.56
CA GLU A 170 32.37 -5.85 16.68
C GLU A 170 32.82 -6.61 17.93
N HIS A 171 32.14 -7.71 18.28
CA HIS A 171 32.54 -8.56 19.40
C HIS A 171 33.94 -9.18 19.19
N LEU A 172 34.25 -9.64 17.98
CA LEU A 172 35.59 -10.15 17.66
C LEU A 172 36.67 -9.05 17.80
N CYS A 173 36.36 -7.82 17.42
CA CYS A 173 37.27 -6.69 17.60
C CYS A 173 37.50 -6.35 19.08
N GLN A 174 36.46 -6.43 19.92
CA GLN A 174 36.58 -6.21 21.37
C GLN A 174 37.41 -7.29 22.06
N GLN A 175 37.30 -8.55 21.64
CA GLN A 175 38.09 -9.66 22.19
C GLN A 175 39.59 -9.55 21.90
N LEU A 176 39.94 -9.03 20.73
CA LEU A 176 41.33 -8.81 20.31
C LEU A 176 41.46 -7.41 19.69
N PRO A 177 41.75 -6.38 20.51
CA PRO A 177 41.91 -5.02 20.04
C PRO A 177 43.17 -4.93 19.17
N ILE A 178 42.99 -4.56 17.90
CA ILE A 178 44.09 -4.26 16.98
C ILE A 178 43.87 -2.82 16.51
N PRO A 179 44.80 -1.88 16.80
CA PRO A 179 44.64 -0.49 16.38
C PRO A 179 44.46 -0.36 14.87
N GLY A 180 43.42 0.37 14.44
CA GLY A 180 43.15 0.58 13.02
C GLY A 180 41.79 1.22 12.76
N PRO A 181 41.44 1.47 11.48
CA PRO A 181 40.23 2.19 11.11
C PRO A 181 38.93 1.39 11.33
N VAL A 182 39.02 0.10 11.68
CA VAL A 182 37.87 -0.80 11.76
C VAL A 182 36.83 -0.36 12.80
N GLU A 183 37.24 0.26 13.91
CA GLU A 183 36.31 0.72 14.95
C GLU A 183 35.38 1.83 14.44
N GLU A 184 35.94 2.82 13.72
CA GLU A 184 35.16 3.89 13.10
C GLU A 184 34.23 3.34 12.01
N MET A 185 34.74 2.43 11.18
CA MET A 185 33.94 1.79 10.13
C MET A 185 32.77 0.99 10.70
N LEU A 186 32.99 0.19 11.75
CA LEU A 186 31.92 -0.59 12.40
C LEU A 186 30.88 0.32 13.06
N SER A 187 31.31 1.44 13.65
CA SER A 187 30.39 2.46 14.19
C SER A 187 29.50 3.06 13.11
N GLU A 188 30.07 3.46 11.97
CA GLU A 188 29.31 3.98 10.82
C GLU A 188 28.34 2.94 10.24
N LEU A 189 28.77 1.69 10.11
CA LEU A 189 27.92 0.58 9.66
C LEU A 189 26.75 0.34 10.63
N ASN A 190 27.00 0.37 11.94
CA ASN A 190 25.99 0.22 12.98
C ASN A 190 24.96 1.37 12.95
N GLY A 191 25.39 2.61 12.69
CA GLY A 191 24.50 3.75 12.47
C GLY A 191 23.63 3.53 11.24
N THR A 192 24.26 3.26 10.09
CA THR A 192 23.58 3.07 8.80
C THR A 192 22.53 1.96 8.84
N ILE A 193 22.87 0.80 9.43
CA ILE A 193 21.94 -0.32 9.50
C ILE A 193 20.77 -0.05 10.45
N THR A 194 21.00 0.73 11.52
CA THR A 194 19.94 1.15 12.44
C THR A 194 18.97 2.13 11.77
N ASP A 195 19.48 3.03 10.92
CA ASP A 195 18.66 3.94 10.10
C ASP A 195 17.83 3.19 9.05
N ILE A 196 18.41 2.17 8.41
CA ILE A 196 17.70 1.28 7.49
C ILE A 196 16.57 0.54 8.21
N ILE A 197 16.82 -0.01 9.40
CA ILE A 197 15.79 -0.71 10.20
C ILE A 197 14.67 0.26 10.57
N SER A 198 15.03 1.44 11.08
CA SER A 198 14.06 2.47 11.47
C SER A 198 13.15 2.84 10.29
N ALA A 199 13.73 3.11 9.11
CA ALA A 199 12.97 3.43 7.91
C ALA A 199 12.02 2.29 7.48
N LEU A 200 12.47 1.03 7.56
CA LEU A 200 11.63 -0.13 7.23
C LEU A 200 10.47 -0.28 8.23
N VAL A 201 10.77 -0.20 9.53
CA VAL A 201 9.78 -0.38 10.60
C VAL A 201 8.75 0.74 10.54
N THR A 202 9.15 2.01 10.43
CA THR A 202 8.21 3.14 10.34
C THR A 202 7.31 3.04 9.12
N SER A 203 7.86 2.71 7.95
CA SER A 203 7.08 2.57 6.72
C SER A 203 6.13 1.37 6.76
N CYS A 204 6.53 0.29 7.44
CA CYS A 204 5.69 -0.89 7.67
C CYS A 204 4.68 -0.69 8.81
N THR A 205 4.95 0.09 9.85
CA THR A 205 3.98 0.35 10.95
C THR A 205 2.88 1.31 10.51
N GLN A 206 3.16 2.21 9.56
CA GLN A 206 2.12 2.99 8.91
C GLN A 206 1.09 2.12 8.15
N ARG A 207 1.37 0.82 7.93
CA ARG A 207 0.39 -0.19 7.48
C ARG A 207 -0.82 -0.32 8.41
N LEU A 208 -0.66 -0.14 9.73
CA LEU A 208 -1.79 -0.30 10.67
C LEU A 208 -2.72 0.91 10.68
N CYS A 209 -2.19 2.12 10.48
CA CYS A 209 -3.00 3.34 10.48
C CYS A 209 -3.74 3.54 9.15
N CYS A 210 -3.18 3.14 8.00
CA CYS A 210 -3.86 3.28 6.71
C CYS A 210 -5.02 2.27 6.53
N LEU A 211 -5.00 1.12 7.22
CA LEU A 211 -6.13 0.19 7.24
C LEU A 211 -7.31 0.70 8.08
N THR A 212 -7.08 1.58 9.06
CA THR A 212 -8.13 2.15 9.91
C THR A 212 -8.58 3.55 9.49
N SER A 213 -7.82 4.23 8.63
CA SER A 213 -8.15 5.57 8.12
C SER A 213 -8.32 5.59 6.60
N ALA A 214 -9.14 4.67 6.09
CA ALA A 214 -9.71 4.80 4.75
C ALA A 214 -10.83 5.85 4.73
N THR A 215 -10.54 7.10 5.12
CA THR A 215 -11.33 8.26 4.68
C THR A 215 -10.43 9.50 4.60
N ARG A 216 -10.48 10.13 3.43
CA ARG A 216 -9.88 11.43 3.07
C ARG A 216 -8.36 11.47 2.98
N LEU A 217 -7.87 11.40 1.75
CA LEU A 217 -6.67 12.15 1.37
C LEU A 217 -6.98 13.11 0.22
N GLU A 218 -6.80 14.36 0.60
CA GLU A 218 -6.82 15.60 -0.15
C GLU A 218 -5.75 15.58 -1.24
N ALA A 219 -6.17 15.64 -2.51
CA ALA A 219 -5.32 15.98 -3.64
C ALA A 219 -6.15 16.31 -4.90
N GLY A 220 -7.43 15.91 -4.94
CA GLY A 220 -8.42 16.39 -5.93
C GLY A 220 -9.10 17.71 -5.56
N ALA A 221 -8.72 18.30 -4.42
CA ALA A 221 -9.48 19.37 -3.78
C ALA A 221 -9.57 20.67 -4.59
N LEU A 222 -8.60 21.02 -5.44
CA LEU A 222 -8.65 22.33 -6.14
C LEU A 222 -9.66 22.38 -7.31
N ILE A 223 -9.96 21.26 -7.96
CA ILE A 223 -11.03 21.19 -8.98
C ILE A 223 -12.36 20.79 -8.32
N PHE A 224 -12.34 19.87 -7.35
CA PHE A 224 -13.55 19.38 -6.69
C PHE A 224 -14.20 20.41 -5.75
N TRP A 225 -13.41 21.26 -5.08
CA TRP A 225 -13.93 22.31 -4.20
C TRP A 225 -14.59 23.45 -4.99
N GLY A 226 -14.04 23.85 -6.15
CA GLY A 226 -14.72 24.79 -7.05
C GLY A 226 -16.01 24.22 -7.67
N PHE A 227 -16.01 22.91 -7.97
CA PHE A 227 -17.14 22.21 -8.58
C PHE A 227 -18.27 21.86 -7.58
N GLN A 228 -17.96 21.80 -6.29
CA GLN A 228 -18.93 21.61 -5.20
C GLN A 228 -19.51 22.91 -4.64
N GLN A 229 -18.88 24.07 -4.85
CA GLN A 229 -19.22 25.28 -4.10
C GLN A 229 -20.14 26.25 -4.84
N GLU A 230 -20.19 26.20 -6.18
CA GLU A 230 -21.08 27.04 -6.98
C GLU A 230 -22.32 26.28 -7.46
N ASN A 231 -23.49 26.89 -7.25
CA ASN A 231 -24.75 26.40 -7.82
C ASN A 231 -24.72 26.56 -9.33
N LEU A 232 -25.33 25.61 -10.05
CA LEU A 232 -25.48 25.73 -11.50
C LEU A 232 -26.32 27.00 -11.84
N PRO A 233 -26.00 27.72 -12.94
CA PRO A 233 -26.75 28.91 -13.34
C PRO A 233 -28.26 28.65 -13.40
N GLY A 234 -29.03 29.38 -12.58
CA GLY A 234 -30.49 29.25 -12.51
C GLY A 234 -31.00 28.05 -11.70
N ARG A 235 -30.15 27.38 -10.88
CA ARG A 235 -30.52 26.24 -10.03
C ARG A 235 -30.12 26.45 -8.57
N ASN A 236 -30.76 25.70 -7.68
CA ASN A 236 -30.48 25.70 -6.23
C ASN A 236 -29.58 24.53 -5.79
N TYR A 237 -28.90 23.89 -6.74
CA TYR A 237 -28.02 22.74 -6.49
C TYR A 237 -26.75 22.84 -7.32
N THR A 238 -25.71 22.18 -6.82
CA THR A 238 -24.38 22.12 -7.44
C THR A 238 -24.36 21.04 -8.52
N PHE A 239 -23.35 21.08 -9.40
CA PHE A 239 -23.17 20.02 -10.38
C PHE A 239 -23.08 18.65 -9.70
N TRP A 240 -22.36 18.56 -8.57
CA TRP A 240 -22.12 17.27 -7.93
C TRP A 240 -23.40 16.68 -7.33
N GLN A 241 -24.27 17.50 -6.74
CA GLN A 241 -25.59 17.05 -6.29
C GLN A 241 -26.44 16.52 -7.45
N TRP A 242 -26.38 17.18 -8.60
CA TRP A 242 -27.07 16.72 -9.81
C TRP A 242 -26.50 15.38 -10.32
N PHE A 243 -25.17 15.28 -10.46
CA PHE A 243 -24.50 14.10 -10.99
C PHE A 243 -24.62 12.89 -10.05
N ASP A 244 -24.52 13.10 -8.74
CA ASP A 244 -24.73 12.04 -7.75
C ASP A 244 -26.17 11.53 -7.79
N GLY A 245 -27.16 12.42 -7.92
CA GLY A 245 -28.56 12.02 -8.12
C GLY A 245 -28.78 11.20 -9.40
N VAL A 246 -28.09 11.54 -10.49
CA VAL A 246 -28.08 10.75 -11.74
C VAL A 246 -27.46 9.36 -11.50
N MET A 247 -26.33 9.30 -10.80
CA MET A 247 -25.67 8.03 -10.45
C MET A 247 -26.54 7.16 -9.54
N GLU A 248 -27.27 7.78 -8.61
CA GLU A 248 -28.17 7.09 -7.70
C GLU A 248 -29.34 6.44 -8.44
N VAL A 249 -30.05 7.19 -9.30
CA VAL A 249 -31.18 6.63 -10.07
C VAL A 249 -30.71 5.55 -11.06
N LEU A 250 -29.54 5.75 -11.67
CA LEU A 250 -28.91 4.75 -12.53
C LEU A 250 -28.62 3.45 -11.76
N LYS A 251 -27.94 3.54 -10.63
CA LYS A 251 -27.56 2.37 -9.82
C LYS A 251 -28.78 1.64 -9.27
N LYS A 252 -29.79 2.36 -8.80
CA LYS A 252 -30.97 1.78 -8.13
C LYS A 252 -32.01 1.19 -9.09
N HIS A 253 -32.29 1.86 -10.21
CA HIS A 253 -33.45 1.51 -11.05
C HIS A 253 -33.11 1.25 -12.52
N LEU A 254 -32.06 1.88 -13.06
CA LEU A 254 -31.86 1.95 -14.51
C LEU A 254 -30.62 1.21 -15.02
N LYS A 255 -29.84 0.56 -14.14
CA LYS A 255 -28.58 -0.12 -14.46
C LYS A 255 -28.67 -1.07 -15.68
N PRO A 256 -29.70 -1.93 -15.81
CA PRO A 256 -29.82 -2.80 -17.00
C PRO A 256 -30.02 -1.99 -18.29
N HIS A 257 -30.93 -1.01 -18.26
CA HIS A 257 -31.24 -0.13 -19.39
C HIS A 257 -30.04 0.73 -19.83
N TRP A 258 -29.21 1.15 -18.88
CA TRP A 258 -27.97 1.87 -19.17
C TRP A 258 -26.94 0.98 -19.88
N ASN A 259 -26.75 -0.25 -19.39
CA ASN A 259 -25.82 -1.22 -19.98
C ASN A 259 -26.22 -1.65 -21.40
N ASP A 260 -27.53 -1.71 -21.69
CA ASP A 260 -28.07 -1.98 -23.03
C ASP A 260 -28.02 -0.76 -23.97
N GLY A 261 -27.53 0.37 -23.49
CA GLY A 261 -27.49 1.63 -24.23
C GLY A 261 -28.88 2.16 -24.58
N ALA A 262 -29.94 1.78 -23.85
CA ALA A 262 -31.30 2.30 -24.06
C ALA A 262 -31.44 3.76 -23.64
N ILE A 263 -30.57 4.23 -22.74
CA ILE A 263 -30.55 5.58 -22.20
C ILE A 263 -29.41 6.36 -22.84
N LEU A 264 -29.73 7.46 -23.53
CA LEU A 264 -28.73 8.37 -24.10
C LEU A 264 -28.14 9.30 -23.02
N GLY A 265 -28.97 9.70 -22.05
CA GLY A 265 -28.53 10.28 -20.79
C GLY A 265 -28.08 11.75 -20.91
N PHE A 266 -26.81 11.98 -21.24
CA PHE A 266 -26.16 13.28 -21.16
C PHE A 266 -26.42 14.14 -22.40
N VAL A 267 -27.68 14.51 -22.61
CA VAL A 267 -28.13 15.32 -23.75
C VAL A 267 -29.02 16.44 -23.24
N ASN A 268 -28.72 17.68 -23.64
CA ASN A 268 -29.52 18.83 -23.24
C ASN A 268 -30.82 18.92 -24.07
N LYS A 269 -31.75 19.79 -23.66
CA LYS A 269 -33.06 19.91 -24.32
C LYS A 269 -32.95 20.27 -25.81
N GLN A 270 -32.02 21.15 -26.18
CA GLN A 270 -31.82 21.58 -27.57
C GLN A 270 -31.23 20.47 -28.43
N GLN A 271 -30.19 19.79 -27.94
CA GLN A 271 -29.58 18.65 -28.62
C GLN A 271 -30.58 17.51 -28.81
N ALA A 272 -31.43 17.24 -27.82
CA ALA A 272 -32.47 16.22 -27.95
C ALA A 272 -33.48 16.57 -29.05
N HIS A 273 -33.85 17.84 -29.19
CA HIS A 273 -34.69 18.33 -30.27
C HIS A 273 -34.03 18.13 -31.64
N ASP A 274 -32.78 18.57 -31.79
CA ASP A 274 -32.06 18.51 -33.05
C ASP A 274 -31.76 17.07 -33.51
N LEU A 275 -31.59 16.14 -32.58
CA LEU A 275 -31.43 14.71 -32.87
C LEU A 275 -32.73 14.03 -33.31
N LEU A 276 -33.88 14.53 -32.86
CA LEU A 276 -35.19 13.92 -33.12
C LEU A 276 -35.93 14.54 -34.31
N ILE A 277 -35.66 15.80 -34.67
CA ILE A 277 -36.42 16.53 -35.72
C ILE A 277 -36.44 15.80 -37.08
N ASN A 278 -35.34 15.15 -37.46
CA ASN A 278 -35.20 14.43 -38.73
C ASN A 278 -35.52 12.92 -38.64
N LYS A 279 -36.04 12.45 -37.49
CA LYS A 279 -36.37 11.04 -37.26
C LYS A 279 -37.85 10.75 -37.55
N PRO A 280 -38.26 9.48 -37.77
CA PRO A 280 -39.68 9.14 -37.95
C PRO A 280 -40.49 9.41 -36.68
N ASP A 281 -41.80 9.59 -36.84
CA ASP A 281 -42.70 9.87 -35.73
C ASP A 281 -42.77 8.71 -34.74
N GLY A 282 -42.93 9.05 -33.45
CA GLY A 282 -42.84 8.07 -32.37
C GLY A 282 -41.41 7.69 -31.99
N THR A 283 -40.38 8.31 -32.61
CA THR A 283 -38.99 8.21 -32.13
C THR A 283 -38.81 9.01 -30.85
N PHE A 284 -38.21 8.39 -29.84
CA PHE A 284 -37.93 8.99 -28.55
C PHE A 284 -36.53 8.69 -28.05
N LEU A 285 -36.05 9.52 -27.13
CA LEU A 285 -34.82 9.31 -26.39
C LEU A 285 -35.02 9.62 -24.91
N LEU A 286 -34.20 8.96 -24.10
CA LEU A 286 -34.14 9.15 -22.67
C LEU A 286 -32.94 10.01 -22.31
N ARG A 287 -33.17 11.10 -21.60
CA ARG A 287 -32.11 12.04 -21.15
C ARG A 287 -32.28 12.40 -19.69
N PHE A 288 -31.18 12.72 -19.02
CA PHE A 288 -31.21 13.22 -17.64
C PHE A 288 -31.79 14.64 -17.64
N SER A 289 -32.67 14.88 -16.66
CA SER A 289 -33.26 16.19 -16.46
C SER A 289 -32.21 17.13 -15.91
N ASP A 290 -32.05 18.28 -16.57
CA ASP A 290 -31.27 19.42 -16.08
C ASP A 290 -32.02 20.20 -14.99
N SER A 291 -33.31 19.89 -14.80
CA SER A 291 -34.24 20.63 -13.94
C SER A 291 -34.61 19.94 -12.63
N GLU A 292 -34.45 18.62 -12.60
CA GLU A 292 -34.85 17.75 -11.50
C GLU A 292 -33.66 16.85 -11.16
N ILE A 293 -33.17 16.90 -9.92
CA ILE A 293 -32.04 16.06 -9.47
C ILE A 293 -32.46 14.59 -9.55
N GLY A 294 -31.63 13.76 -10.19
CA GLY A 294 -31.91 12.33 -10.36
C GLY A 294 -33.15 12.03 -11.23
N GLY A 295 -33.65 13.04 -11.96
CA GLY A 295 -34.77 12.87 -12.88
C GLY A 295 -34.34 12.40 -14.26
N ILE A 296 -35.11 11.53 -14.89
CA ILE A 296 -34.97 11.16 -16.31
C ILE A 296 -36.23 11.55 -17.07
N THR A 297 -36.08 12.19 -18.21
CA THR A 297 -37.20 12.66 -19.05
C THR A 297 -37.20 11.95 -20.40
N ILE A 298 -38.39 11.80 -20.96
CA ILE A 298 -38.62 11.27 -22.30
C ILE A 298 -38.82 12.47 -23.23
N ALA A 299 -37.92 12.60 -24.20
CA ALA A 299 -38.11 13.50 -25.34
C ALA A 299 -38.61 12.66 -26.53
N TRP A 300 -39.71 13.07 -27.15
CA TRP A 300 -40.24 12.36 -28.32
C TRP A 300 -40.70 13.32 -29.40
N LYS A 301 -40.61 12.86 -30.65
CA LYS A 301 -41.13 13.56 -31.83
C LYS A 301 -42.55 13.08 -32.14
N PHE A 302 -43.41 14.02 -32.49
CA PHE A 302 -44.76 13.77 -32.97
C PHE A 302 -45.14 14.78 -34.05
N ASP A 303 -45.80 14.35 -35.12
CA ASP A 303 -46.25 15.26 -36.18
C ASP A 303 -47.57 15.94 -35.78
N SER A 304 -47.47 17.16 -35.25
CA SER A 304 -48.62 18.01 -34.92
C SER A 304 -48.34 19.44 -35.36
N SER A 305 -49.34 20.08 -35.97
CA SER A 305 -49.27 21.40 -36.60
C SER A 305 -48.89 22.56 -35.66
N GLU A 306 -48.98 22.37 -34.34
CA GLU A 306 -48.67 23.42 -33.35
C GLU A 306 -47.39 23.16 -32.53
N ARG A 307 -47.04 21.88 -32.30
CA ARG A 307 -45.85 21.47 -31.53
C ARG A 307 -45.33 20.11 -31.98
N MET A 308 -44.20 20.10 -32.68
CA MET A 308 -43.60 18.86 -33.21
C MET A 308 -42.79 18.06 -32.17
N PHE A 309 -42.59 18.60 -30.95
CA PHE A 309 -41.63 18.07 -29.98
C PHE A 309 -42.13 18.21 -28.55
N TRP A 310 -42.05 17.13 -27.79
CA TRP A 310 -42.51 17.09 -26.41
C TRP A 310 -41.44 16.51 -25.47
N ASN A 311 -41.42 17.01 -24.23
CA ASN A 311 -40.63 16.45 -23.14
C ASN A 311 -41.58 16.17 -21.99
N LEU A 312 -41.60 14.93 -21.49
CA LEU A 312 -42.38 14.63 -20.30
C LEU A 312 -41.73 15.23 -19.06
N MET A 313 -42.57 15.43 -18.04
CA MET A 313 -42.07 15.71 -16.70
C MET A 313 -41.07 14.61 -16.29
N PRO A 314 -39.91 14.97 -15.70
CA PRO A 314 -38.91 14.00 -15.31
C PRO A 314 -39.46 12.98 -14.32
N PHE A 315 -39.12 11.71 -14.52
CA PHE A 315 -39.36 10.64 -13.57
C PHE A 315 -38.20 10.54 -12.59
N THR A 316 -38.52 10.47 -11.31
CA THR A 316 -37.57 10.38 -10.21
C THR A 316 -37.57 8.96 -9.62
N THR A 317 -36.67 8.69 -8.67
CA THR A 317 -36.65 7.47 -7.85
C THR A 317 -38.02 7.12 -7.24
N ARG A 318 -38.80 8.13 -6.84
CA ARG A 318 -40.16 7.94 -6.30
C ARG A 318 -41.09 7.33 -7.35
N ASP A 319 -41.01 7.82 -8.58
CA ASP A 319 -41.83 7.32 -9.69
C ASP A 319 -41.48 5.88 -10.05
N PHE A 320 -40.18 5.55 -10.04
CA PHE A 320 -39.70 4.19 -10.32
C PHE A 320 -40.01 3.17 -9.24
N SER A 321 -40.19 3.62 -8.00
CA SER A 321 -40.67 2.77 -6.91
C SER A 321 -42.13 2.38 -7.08
N ILE A 322 -42.95 3.23 -7.73
CA ILE A 322 -44.36 2.95 -7.99
C ILE A 322 -44.51 2.04 -9.22
N ARG A 323 -43.77 2.34 -10.30
CA ARG A 323 -43.83 1.59 -11.55
C ARG A 323 -42.52 1.75 -12.31
N SER A 324 -42.00 0.65 -12.86
CA SER A 324 -40.71 0.62 -13.54
C SER A 324 -40.67 1.53 -14.78
N LEU A 325 -39.47 1.91 -15.21
CA LEU A 325 -39.29 2.71 -16.43
C LEU A 325 -39.85 1.96 -17.65
N ALA A 326 -39.55 0.66 -17.79
CA ALA A 326 -40.01 -0.16 -18.90
C ALA A 326 -41.54 -0.17 -18.95
N ASP A 327 -42.23 -0.47 -17.84
CA ASP A 327 -43.69 -0.52 -17.83
C ASP A 327 -44.33 0.83 -18.18
N ARG A 328 -43.76 1.94 -17.69
CA ARG A 328 -44.21 3.30 -18.05
C ARG A 328 -44.03 3.60 -19.54
N LEU A 329 -42.96 3.12 -20.16
CA LEU A 329 -42.74 3.23 -21.62
C LEU A 329 -43.68 2.31 -22.42
N GLY A 330 -43.99 1.14 -21.87
CA GLY A 330 -44.94 0.19 -22.45
C GLY A 330 -46.37 0.76 -22.51
N ASP A 331 -46.78 1.48 -21.46
CA ASP A 331 -48.11 2.11 -21.40
C ASP A 331 -48.31 3.22 -22.46
N LEU A 332 -47.23 3.83 -22.96
CA LEU A 332 -47.28 4.90 -23.98
C LEU A 332 -47.18 4.31 -25.40
N SER A 333 -48.33 4.03 -26.02
CA SER A 333 -48.44 3.40 -27.34
C SER A 333 -47.84 4.22 -28.49
N TYR A 334 -47.84 5.54 -28.38
CA TYR A 334 -47.28 6.45 -29.39
C TYR A 334 -45.73 6.50 -29.39
N LEU A 335 -45.06 5.88 -28.40
CA LEU A 335 -43.61 5.71 -28.40
C LEU A 335 -43.27 4.40 -29.10
N ILE A 336 -42.57 4.47 -30.23
CA ILE A 336 -42.38 3.35 -31.16
C ILE A 336 -40.89 3.00 -31.30
N TYR A 337 -40.02 4.00 -31.46
CA TYR A 337 -38.60 3.79 -31.72
C TYR A 337 -37.73 4.47 -30.66
N VAL A 338 -36.80 3.71 -30.07
CA VAL A 338 -35.71 4.22 -29.24
C VAL A 338 -34.61 4.73 -30.16
N PHE A 339 -34.19 5.97 -29.98
CA PHE A 339 -33.08 6.56 -30.73
C PHE A 339 -31.82 5.64 -30.68
N PRO A 340 -31.10 5.44 -31.80
CA PRO A 340 -31.34 6.08 -33.10
C PRO A 340 -32.51 5.50 -33.91
N ASP A 341 -32.64 4.17 -34.03
CA ASP A 341 -33.66 3.51 -34.88
C ASP A 341 -34.03 2.09 -34.37
N ARG A 342 -34.05 1.86 -33.05
CA ARG A 342 -34.39 0.55 -32.45
C ARG A 342 -35.87 0.48 -32.07
N PRO A 343 -36.63 -0.57 -32.40
CA PRO A 343 -38.01 -0.69 -31.95
C PRO A 343 -38.10 -0.81 -30.42
N LYS A 344 -39.11 -0.16 -29.82
CA LYS A 344 -39.31 -0.12 -28.36
C LYS A 344 -39.36 -1.50 -27.73
N ASP A 345 -40.10 -2.42 -28.35
CA ASP A 345 -40.29 -3.77 -27.82
C ASP A 345 -38.99 -4.57 -27.82
N GLU A 346 -38.09 -4.40 -28.80
CA GLU A 346 -36.79 -5.08 -28.80
C GLU A 346 -35.94 -4.66 -27.59
N VAL A 347 -35.99 -3.38 -27.22
CA VAL A 347 -35.16 -2.83 -26.14
C VAL A 347 -35.78 -3.08 -24.76
N PHE A 348 -37.10 -2.95 -24.62
CA PHE A 348 -37.77 -2.94 -23.31
C PHE A 348 -38.62 -4.18 -23.00
N SER A 349 -38.92 -5.06 -23.97
CA SER A 349 -39.79 -6.24 -23.74
C SER A 349 -39.31 -7.13 -22.60
N LYS A 350 -37.99 -7.35 -22.51
CA LYS A 350 -37.36 -8.15 -21.45
C LYS A 350 -37.47 -7.55 -20.05
N TYR A 351 -37.86 -6.29 -19.93
CA TYR A 351 -38.00 -5.56 -18.67
C TYR A 351 -39.46 -5.28 -18.30
N TYR A 352 -40.41 -5.64 -19.16
CA TYR A 352 -41.82 -5.51 -18.82
C TYR A 352 -42.17 -6.47 -17.68
N THR A 353 -42.91 -5.95 -16.71
CA THR A 353 -43.50 -6.80 -15.69
C THR A 353 -44.48 -7.72 -16.40
N PRO A 354 -44.26 -9.05 -16.41
CA PRO A 354 -45.18 -9.95 -17.07
C PRO A 354 -46.55 -9.74 -16.45
N VAL A 355 -47.49 -9.28 -17.26
CA VAL A 355 -48.89 -9.35 -16.89
C VAL A 355 -49.12 -10.84 -16.65
N LEU A 356 -49.56 -11.21 -15.45
CA LEU A 356 -50.21 -12.49 -15.21
C LEU A 356 -51.49 -12.48 -16.06
N CYS A 357 -51.32 -12.63 -17.37
CA CYS A 357 -52.36 -12.81 -18.34
C CYS A 357 -52.75 -14.27 -18.19
N GLU A 358 -53.47 -14.56 -17.11
CA GLU A 358 -54.31 -15.73 -17.11
C GLU A 358 -55.22 -15.59 -18.33
N SER A 359 -55.07 -16.48 -19.29
CA SER A 359 -56.13 -16.89 -20.23
C SER A 359 -57.30 -17.58 -19.50
N THR A 360 -57.48 -17.24 -18.23
CA THR A 360 -58.57 -17.61 -17.34
C THR A 360 -59.14 -16.27 -16.90
N PRO A 361 -60.46 -16.04 -16.97
CA PRO A 361 -61.04 -14.80 -16.43
C PRO A 361 -60.52 -14.68 -15.01
N ALA A 362 -59.83 -13.58 -14.70
CA ALA A 362 -59.25 -13.33 -13.39
C ALA A 362 -60.35 -13.61 -12.36
N LYS A 363 -60.34 -14.82 -11.79
CA LYS A 363 -61.32 -15.18 -10.78
C LYS A 363 -60.91 -14.29 -9.63
N ALA A 364 -61.76 -13.32 -9.33
CA ALA A 364 -61.66 -12.55 -8.12
C ALA A 364 -61.51 -13.56 -6.98
N VAL A 365 -60.28 -13.70 -6.47
CA VAL A 365 -60.07 -14.42 -5.23
C VAL A 365 -60.74 -13.52 -4.19
N ASP A 366 -61.90 -13.97 -3.70
CA ASP A 366 -62.72 -13.27 -2.71
C ASP A 366 -63.44 -11.99 -3.19
N GLY A 367 -63.75 -11.87 -4.49
CA GLY A 367 -64.54 -10.73 -5.01
C GLY A 367 -63.77 -9.41 -5.19
N TYR A 368 -62.47 -9.37 -4.87
CA TYR A 368 -61.62 -8.20 -5.08
C TYR A 368 -60.88 -8.26 -6.43
N VAL A 369 -61.02 -7.21 -7.24
CA VAL A 369 -60.27 -7.00 -8.48
C VAL A 369 -59.02 -6.18 -8.17
N LYS A 370 -57.83 -6.67 -8.52
CA LYS A 370 -56.58 -5.96 -8.28
C LYS A 370 -56.48 -4.73 -9.21
N PRO A 371 -56.35 -3.50 -8.68
CA PRO A 371 -56.21 -2.31 -9.51
C PRO A 371 -54.88 -2.31 -10.27
N GLN A 372 -54.88 -1.85 -11.52
CA GLN A 372 -53.69 -1.66 -12.34
C GLN A 372 -53.44 -0.16 -12.55
N ILE A 373 -52.22 0.29 -12.24
CA ILE A 373 -51.78 1.66 -12.50
C ILE A 373 -51.18 1.70 -13.91
N LYS A 374 -51.68 2.58 -14.79
CA LYS A 374 -51.10 2.82 -16.12
C LYS A 374 -50.64 4.27 -16.25
N GLN A 375 -49.51 4.47 -16.90
CA GLN A 375 -49.07 5.80 -17.31
C GLN A 375 -49.94 6.28 -18.47
N VAL A 376 -50.66 7.39 -18.25
CA VAL A 376 -51.40 8.08 -19.31
C VAL A 376 -50.95 9.53 -19.29
N VAL A 377 -50.61 10.05 -20.46
CA VAL A 377 -50.45 11.50 -20.65
C VAL A 377 -51.83 12.01 -21.05
N PRO A 378 -52.47 12.92 -20.29
CA PRO A 378 -53.79 13.44 -20.62
C PRO A 378 -53.84 13.91 -22.09
N GLU A 379 -54.65 13.25 -22.93
CA GLU A 379 -54.75 13.52 -24.38
C GLU A 379 -55.34 14.92 -24.64
N PHE A 380 -54.94 15.70 -25.66
CA PHE A 380 -55.09 15.43 -27.10
C PHE A 380 -56.49 14.98 -27.54
N VAL A 381 -57.49 15.04 -26.64
CA VAL A 381 -58.88 14.71 -26.94
C VAL A 381 -59.40 15.74 -27.95
N SER A 382 -59.71 15.25 -29.15
CA SER A 382 -60.49 15.92 -30.17
C SER A 382 -61.62 16.71 -29.52
N ALA A 383 -61.66 18.01 -29.79
CA ALA A 383 -62.83 18.83 -29.51
C ALA A 383 -64.00 18.34 -30.39
N SER A 384 -64.69 17.30 -29.94
CA SER A 384 -65.96 16.86 -30.52
C SER A 384 -66.74 15.99 -29.54
N GLY A 385 -67.70 16.63 -28.86
CA GLY A 385 -68.98 16.07 -28.41
C GLY A 385 -68.94 15.09 -27.23
N ASP A 386 -69.18 15.55 -25.99
CA ASP A 386 -70.52 15.79 -25.44
C ASP A 386 -70.43 16.01 -23.92
N SER A 387 -71.37 16.79 -23.39
CA SER A 387 -71.35 17.38 -22.06
C SER A 387 -72.01 16.48 -21.00
N ALA A 388 -71.44 16.35 -19.79
CA ALA A 388 -72.16 16.38 -18.51
C ALA A 388 -71.23 16.28 -17.27
N PRO A 389 -71.63 16.82 -16.09
CA PRO A 389 -70.71 17.35 -15.08
C PRO A 389 -70.64 16.52 -13.79
N GLY A 390 -69.55 16.67 -13.02
CA GLY A 390 -69.49 16.08 -11.68
C GLY A 390 -68.22 16.37 -10.86
N GLY A 391 -68.15 17.57 -10.27
CA GLY A 391 -67.67 17.82 -8.90
C GLY A 391 -66.23 17.44 -8.50
N ALA A 392 -65.36 18.44 -8.44
CA ALA A 392 -64.14 18.45 -7.65
C ALA A 392 -64.44 18.53 -6.14
N THR A 393 -63.61 17.91 -5.30
CA THR A 393 -63.25 18.50 -3.99
C THR A 393 -61.92 17.95 -3.45
N TYR A 394 -61.12 18.92 -3.00
CA TYR A 394 -59.78 18.87 -2.40
C TYR A 394 -59.92 18.88 -0.87
N MET A 395 -59.09 18.13 -0.14
CA MET A 395 -58.89 18.15 1.33
C MET A 395 -57.43 17.72 1.58
N ASP A 396 -56.47 18.64 1.71
CA ASP A 396 -56.05 19.43 2.90
C ASP A 396 -55.14 18.70 3.90
N GLN A 397 -54.05 19.37 4.27
CA GLN A 397 -52.89 18.91 5.04
C GLN A 397 -53.16 18.78 6.55
N ALA A 398 -52.42 17.89 7.23
CA ALA A 398 -52.21 17.97 8.68
C ALA A 398 -50.71 17.76 9.05
N PRO A 399 -50.17 18.48 10.05
CA PRO A 399 -48.73 18.64 10.28
C PRO A 399 -48.15 17.74 11.40
N SER A 400 -46.84 17.51 11.36
CA SER A 400 -46.04 16.81 12.39
C SER A 400 -45.70 17.71 13.58
N PRO A 401 -45.45 17.16 14.79
CA PRO A 401 -44.77 17.87 15.87
C PRO A 401 -43.30 17.46 16.05
N ALA A 402 -42.54 18.38 16.65
CA ALA A 402 -41.08 18.43 16.73
C ALA A 402 -40.52 18.19 18.17
N VAL A 403 -39.31 17.61 18.21
CA VAL A 403 -38.10 17.88 19.04
C VAL A 403 -38.17 17.97 20.58
N CYS A 404 -37.27 17.20 21.25
CA CYS A 404 -36.33 17.58 22.34
C CYS A 404 -35.72 16.29 22.95
N SER A 405 -34.53 16.17 23.56
CA SER A 405 -33.28 16.93 23.76
C SER A 405 -32.35 16.01 24.59
N GLN A 406 -31.02 16.07 24.40
CA GLN A 406 -30.00 15.31 25.16
C GLN A 406 -29.81 15.78 26.62
N PRO A 407 -29.08 14.99 27.44
CA PRO A 407 -27.80 15.53 27.97
C PRO A 407 -26.61 14.53 28.06
N HIS A 408 -25.41 15.13 28.07
CA HIS A 408 -24.04 14.60 28.30
C HIS A 408 -23.82 14.09 29.76
N TYR A 409 -22.73 13.48 30.27
CA TYR A 409 -21.27 13.52 30.03
C TYR A 409 -20.51 12.47 30.94
N ASN A 410 -19.25 12.10 30.59
CA ASN A 410 -18.09 11.65 31.43
C ASN A 410 -18.07 10.21 32.02
N MET A 411 -16.97 9.50 32.30
CA MET A 411 -15.48 9.62 32.18
C MET A 411 -14.86 8.21 32.39
N TYR A 412 -13.58 8.04 32.02
CA TYR A 412 -12.69 6.86 32.16
C TYR A 412 -12.56 6.25 33.57
N THR A 413 -12.21 4.95 33.62
CA THR A 413 -11.48 4.31 34.74
C THR A 413 -10.47 3.26 34.27
N GLN A 414 -9.32 3.26 34.95
CA GLN A 414 -8.08 2.49 34.72
C GLN A 414 -8.14 1.05 35.21
N ASN A 415 -7.29 0.21 34.60
CA ASN A 415 -6.99 -1.18 34.93
C ASN A 415 -5.65 -1.24 35.69
N PRO A 416 -5.49 -2.06 36.74
CA PRO A 416 -4.17 -2.46 37.23
C PRO A 416 -3.96 -3.99 37.13
N ASP A 417 -2.81 -4.41 36.61
CA ASP A 417 -1.97 -5.51 37.14
C ASP A 417 -1.03 -6.07 36.06
N ALA A 418 0.27 -6.10 36.36
CA ALA A 418 1.16 -7.25 36.11
C ALA A 418 2.54 -7.01 36.74
N VAL A 419 2.93 -7.99 37.55
CA VAL A 419 4.18 -8.21 38.29
C VAL A 419 5.22 -8.88 37.37
N LEU A 420 6.53 -8.63 37.59
CA LEU A 420 7.64 -9.61 37.73
C LEU A 420 9.03 -8.97 37.48
N ASP A 421 9.98 -9.38 38.32
CA ASP A 421 11.45 -9.17 38.31
C ASP A 421 12.07 -10.49 38.89
N PRO A 422 13.40 -10.76 38.98
CA PRO A 422 14.59 -10.57 38.11
C PRO A 422 15.32 -11.93 37.82
N GLU A 423 16.44 -11.92 37.06
CA GLU A 423 17.77 -12.56 37.37
C GLU A 423 18.57 -12.98 36.11
N GLY A 424 19.90 -12.75 36.16
CA GLY A 424 20.87 -13.34 35.22
C GLY A 424 22.16 -12.53 35.01
N ASP A 425 22.93 -12.30 36.08
CA ASP A 425 24.28 -11.71 36.07
C ASP A 425 25.32 -12.71 35.53
N PHE A 426 26.31 -12.26 34.74
CA PHE A 426 27.39 -13.10 34.21
C PHE A 426 28.72 -12.32 34.22
N ASP A 427 29.67 -12.79 35.04
CA ASP A 427 30.94 -12.14 35.39
C ASP A 427 31.90 -11.96 34.19
N LEU A 428 32.49 -10.77 34.09
CA LEU A 428 33.29 -10.24 32.96
C LEU A 428 34.80 -10.08 33.27
N ASP A 429 35.26 -10.48 34.45
CA ASP A 429 36.58 -10.06 34.96
C ASP A 429 37.77 -10.92 34.45
N ASP A 430 37.53 -12.18 34.07
CA ASP A 430 38.61 -13.09 33.65
C ASP A 430 39.14 -12.84 32.22
N THR A 431 38.48 -11.99 31.43
CA THR A 431 38.84 -11.73 30.01
C THR A 431 39.77 -10.51 29.85
N MET A 432 39.90 -9.67 30.87
CA MET A 432 40.60 -8.39 30.80
C MET A 432 42.15 -8.47 30.88
N ASP A 433 42.71 -9.60 31.31
CA ASP A 433 44.17 -9.74 31.46
C ASP A 433 44.91 -10.09 30.17
N VAL A 434 44.21 -10.66 29.18
CA VAL A 434 44.80 -11.03 27.88
C VAL A 434 44.96 -9.80 26.96
N ALA A 435 43.98 -8.89 26.96
CA ALA A 435 43.97 -7.69 26.12
C ALA A 435 45.12 -6.71 26.46
N ARG A 436 45.44 -6.56 27.75
CA ARG A 436 46.49 -5.64 28.23
C ARG A 436 47.90 -6.07 27.81
N HIS A 437 48.14 -7.38 27.69
CA HIS A 437 49.44 -7.90 27.27
C HIS A 437 49.67 -7.75 25.76
N VAL A 438 48.61 -7.87 24.95
CA VAL A 438 48.67 -7.71 23.48
C VAL A 438 49.06 -6.29 23.09
N GLU A 439 48.50 -5.30 23.80
CA GLU A 439 48.80 -3.88 23.61
C GLU A 439 50.28 -3.55 23.91
N GLU A 440 50.85 -4.13 24.97
CA GLU A 440 52.26 -3.98 25.36
C GLU A 440 53.22 -4.63 24.35
N LEU A 441 52.83 -5.75 23.72
CA LEU A 441 53.62 -6.43 22.69
C LEU A 441 53.64 -5.65 21.36
N LEU A 442 52.54 -4.99 21.00
CA LEU A 442 52.42 -4.19 19.77
C LEU A 442 53.08 -2.80 19.88
N ARG A 443 53.38 -2.32 21.10
CA ARG A 443 53.94 -0.98 21.34
C ARG A 443 55.48 -0.93 21.31
N ARG A 444 56.17 -2.08 21.28
CA ARG A 444 57.65 -2.12 21.35
C ARG A 444 58.29 -1.80 19.99
N PRO A 445 59.14 -0.75 19.89
CA PRO A 445 59.94 -0.50 18.69
C PRO A 445 60.94 -1.65 18.47
N VAL A 446 61.16 -2.04 17.21
CA VAL A 446 62.09 -3.10 16.79
C VAL A 446 63.57 -2.79 17.14
N ASP A 447 63.89 -1.55 17.52
CA ASP A 447 65.27 -1.09 17.77
C ASP A 447 65.63 -0.91 19.26
N SER A 448 65.43 -1.94 20.08
CA SER A 448 66.10 -2.04 21.39
C SER A 448 66.95 -3.31 21.45
N GLN A 449 67.99 -3.33 20.61
CA GLN A 449 69.11 -4.23 20.84
C GLN A 449 69.73 -3.94 22.20
N TRP A 450 69.85 -5.00 22.98
CA TRP A 450 70.62 -5.11 24.19
C TRP A 450 71.96 -4.36 24.11
N ILE A 451 72.12 -3.32 24.93
CA ILE A 451 73.45 -2.81 25.29
C ILE A 451 73.90 -3.59 26.53
N PRO A 452 75.02 -4.33 26.49
CA PRO A 452 75.53 -4.99 27.68
C PRO A 452 76.10 -3.93 28.62
N HIS A 453 75.45 -3.69 29.76
CA HIS A 453 76.08 -2.98 30.87
C HIS A 453 77.13 -3.91 31.52
N ALA A 454 78.36 -3.80 31.04
CA ALA A 454 79.56 -4.11 31.81
C ALA A 454 80.17 -2.80 32.31
N GLN A 455 80.17 -2.65 33.64
CA GLN A 455 81.03 -1.83 34.51
C GLN A 455 81.66 -0.52 33.97
N SER A 456 81.37 0.57 34.69
CA SER A 456 82.42 1.33 35.39
C SER A 456 81.93 1.74 36.77
#